data_AF-A0A1I4VE64-F1
#
_entry.id   AF-A0A1I4VE64-F1
#
_cell.length_a   1.000
_cell.length_b   1.000
_cell.length_c   1.000
_cell.angle_alpha   90.00
_cell.angle_beta   90.00
_cell.angle_gamma   90.00
#
_symmetry.space_group_name_H-M   'P 1'
#
loop_
_entity.id
_entity.type
_entity.pdbx_description
1 polymer ?
#
loop_
_entity_poly.entity_id
_entity_poly.type
_entity_poly.pdbx_seq_one_letter_code
_entity_poly.pdbx_strand_id
1 'polypeptide(L)'
;MAKPASPSSDDPETLKALLAEERAENEQLRQIILAMQRHRFGRRAESLPEDQLLLGLEEAEQVEAAGHAAKEAEPAKKAVRVGKRRTNLGALRAHLPRVETLVDIDGTACPCCSGALHKIGEDVSKRLDVAPAQFRVLVLRRPRYACRACGDAIMQAPAPGRLIEGGLPTDALVAQVLVSKYADHLPLYRQAQIFARQGVVLDRSTLAD
;
A
#
# COMPACT_ATOMS: atom_id res chain seq x y z
N MET A 1 37.83 -19.64 80.59
CA MET A 1 38.13 -20.63 79.52
C MET A 1 38.16 -19.90 78.19
N ALA A 2 39.06 -20.32 77.31
CA ALA A 2 39.72 -19.50 76.30
C ALA A 2 38.82 -18.90 75.21
N LYS A 3 39.07 -17.62 74.91
CA LYS A 3 38.61 -16.92 73.71
C LYS A 3 39.47 -17.45 72.54
N PRO A 4 38.91 -18.09 71.50
CA PRO A 4 39.74 -18.57 70.40
C PRO A 4 40.36 -17.38 69.67
N ALA A 5 41.65 -17.50 69.43
CA ALA A 5 42.50 -16.51 68.79
C ALA A 5 41.93 -16.07 67.44
N SER A 6 41.91 -14.76 67.19
CA SER A 6 41.83 -14.21 65.83
C SER A 6 42.98 -14.82 65.01
N PRO A 7 42.73 -15.45 63.87
CA PRO A 7 43.80 -15.93 63.01
C PRO A 7 44.69 -14.73 62.64
N SER A 8 45.99 -14.90 62.83
CA SER A 8 47.05 -13.95 62.49
C SER A 8 46.87 -13.46 61.05
N SER A 9 46.88 -12.14 60.88
CA SER A 9 46.50 -11.42 59.65
C SER A 9 47.55 -11.41 58.54
N ASP A 10 48.48 -12.37 58.48
CA ASP A 10 49.63 -12.32 57.55
C ASP A 10 49.84 -13.60 56.72
N ASP A 11 48.89 -14.55 56.71
CA ASP A 11 48.98 -15.68 55.78
C ASP A 11 48.60 -15.20 54.36
N PRO A 12 49.50 -15.25 53.36
CA PRO A 12 49.25 -14.66 52.04
C PRO A 12 48.11 -15.37 51.29
N GLU A 13 47.76 -16.60 51.69
CA GLU A 13 46.67 -17.37 51.10
C GLU A 13 45.30 -16.94 51.64
N THR A 14 45.19 -16.64 52.94
CA THR A 14 43.93 -16.17 53.54
C THR A 14 43.59 -14.74 53.08
N LEU A 15 44.60 -13.88 52.94
CA LEU A 15 44.43 -12.54 52.36
C LEU A 15 44.01 -12.58 50.88
N LYS A 16 44.53 -13.54 50.10
CA LYS A 16 44.11 -13.74 48.70
C LYS A 16 42.67 -14.23 48.60
N ALA A 17 42.25 -15.11 49.50
CA ALA A 17 40.87 -15.59 49.55
C ALA A 17 39.90 -14.45 49.88
N LEU A 18 40.19 -13.64 50.91
CA LEU A 18 39.39 -12.48 51.27
C LEU A 18 39.35 -11.43 50.14
N LEU A 19 40.46 -11.18 49.45
CA LEU A 19 40.48 -10.28 48.29
C LEU A 19 39.65 -10.82 47.10
N ALA A 20 39.55 -12.13 46.93
CA ALA A 20 38.72 -12.73 45.89
C ALA A 20 37.23 -12.61 46.23
N GLU A 21 36.87 -12.82 47.50
CA GLU A 21 35.51 -12.62 48.01
C GLU A 21 35.07 -11.16 47.87
N GLU A 22 35.89 -10.21 48.32
CA GLU A 22 35.63 -8.77 48.19
C GLU A 22 35.51 -8.33 46.72
N ARG A 23 36.29 -8.93 45.81
CA ARG A 23 36.16 -8.65 44.37
C ARG A 23 34.85 -9.20 43.80
N ALA A 24 34.44 -10.39 44.22
CA ALA A 24 33.17 -10.97 43.81
C ALA A 24 31.98 -10.13 44.30
N GLU A 25 32.02 -9.64 45.55
CA GLU A 25 31.00 -8.74 46.09
C GLU A 25 30.97 -7.41 45.35
N ASN A 26 32.13 -6.82 45.04
CA ASN A 26 32.21 -5.60 44.24
C ASN A 26 31.64 -5.79 42.83
N GLU A 27 31.88 -6.93 42.19
CA GLU A 27 31.31 -7.24 40.88
C GLU A 27 29.79 -7.38 40.94
N GLN A 28 29.25 -8.07 41.95
CA GLN A 28 27.81 -8.18 42.18
C GLN A 28 27.16 -6.81 42.40
N LEU A 29 27.74 -5.98 43.27
CA LEU A 29 27.25 -4.63 43.54
C LEU A 29 27.28 -3.74 42.28
N ARG A 30 28.34 -3.84 41.46
CA ARG A 30 28.42 -3.13 40.17
C ARG A 30 27.33 -3.57 39.20
N GLN A 31 27.05 -4.88 39.10
CA GLN A 31 25.97 -5.38 38.23
C GLN A 31 24.60 -4.86 38.69
N ILE A 32 24.34 -4.86 40.00
CA ILE A 32 23.09 -4.35 40.58
C ILE A 32 22.94 -2.85 40.30
N ILE A 33 24.00 -2.05 40.46
CA ILE A 33 24.00 -0.62 40.14
C ILE A 33 23.72 -0.40 38.65
N LEU A 34 24.36 -1.16 37.76
CA LEU A 34 24.11 -1.07 36.31
C LEU A 34 22.65 -1.41 35.97
N ALA A 35 22.07 -2.44 36.58
CA ALA A 35 20.67 -2.79 36.40
C ALA A 35 19.72 -1.67 36.89
N MET A 36 20.00 -1.09 38.06
CA MET A 36 19.23 0.04 38.59
C MET A 36 19.36 1.30 37.72
N GLN A 37 20.56 1.60 37.22
CA GLN A 37 20.79 2.72 36.30
C GLN A 37 20.05 2.50 34.97
N ARG A 38 20.04 1.28 34.42
CA ARG A 38 19.21 0.95 33.24
C ARG A 38 17.72 1.08 33.52
N HIS A 39 17.24 0.68 34.69
CA HIS A 39 15.83 0.81 35.03
C HIS A 39 15.40 2.27 35.26
N ARG A 40 16.28 3.12 35.83
CA ARG A 40 15.99 4.52 36.16
C ARG A 40 16.22 5.48 34.99
N PHE A 41 17.27 5.26 34.20
CA PHE A 41 17.75 6.15 33.14
C PHE A 41 17.80 5.48 31.75
N GLY A 42 17.56 4.18 31.66
CA GLY A 42 17.47 3.49 30.37
C GLY A 42 16.19 3.85 29.62
N ARG A 43 16.20 3.58 28.31
CA ARG A 43 15.04 3.80 27.45
C ARG A 43 13.89 2.92 27.95
N ARG A 44 12.77 3.54 28.34
CA ARG A 44 11.55 2.84 28.81
C ARG A 44 10.81 2.07 27.71
N ALA A 45 11.23 2.24 26.45
CA ALA A 45 10.78 1.47 25.32
C ALA A 45 12.01 1.02 24.53
N GLU A 46 12.15 -0.28 24.33
CA GLU A 46 12.99 -0.80 23.25
C GLU A 46 12.30 -0.41 21.93
N SER A 47 12.63 0.77 21.40
CA SER A 47 12.32 1.06 20.00
C SER A 47 13.18 0.10 19.18
N LEU A 48 12.61 -1.03 18.80
CA LEU A 48 13.25 -1.94 17.87
C LEU A 48 13.54 -1.16 16.58
N PRO A 49 14.75 -1.28 16.01
CA PRO A 49 15.01 -0.71 14.69
C PRO A 49 13.99 -1.26 13.68
N GLU A 50 13.60 -0.45 12.70
CA GLU A 50 12.53 -0.80 11.74
C GLU A 50 12.76 -2.18 11.09
N ASP A 51 14.01 -2.51 10.79
CA ASP A 51 14.41 -3.82 10.24
C ASP A 51 14.05 -5.00 11.16
N GLN A 52 14.15 -4.81 12.49
CA GLN A 52 13.81 -5.84 13.47
C GLN A 52 12.29 -5.93 13.71
N LEU A 53 11.55 -4.83 13.52
CA LEU A 53 10.09 -4.86 13.51
C LEU A 53 9.55 -5.58 12.27
N LEU A 54 10.17 -5.38 11.11
CA LEU A 54 9.82 -6.07 9.87
C LEU A 54 9.98 -7.59 10.01
N LEU A 55 11.08 -8.05 10.63
CA LEU A 55 11.29 -9.47 10.94
C LEU A 55 10.20 -10.05 11.86
N GLY A 56 9.79 -9.30 12.89
CA GLY A 56 8.72 -9.75 13.79
C GLY A 56 7.34 -9.81 13.12
N LEU A 57 7.08 -8.94 12.14
CA LEU A 57 5.86 -8.98 11.34
C LEU A 57 5.87 -10.15 10.35
N GLU A 58 7.00 -10.43 9.68
CA GLU A 58 7.14 -11.58 8.80
C GLU A 58 6.94 -12.91 9.56
N GLU A 59 7.48 -13.04 10.78
CA GLU A 59 7.24 -14.22 11.63
C GLU A 59 5.78 -14.36 12.03
N ALA A 60 5.11 -13.25 12.39
CA ALA A 60 3.68 -13.26 12.72
C ALA A 60 2.83 -13.68 11.50
N GLU A 61 3.13 -13.14 10.31
CA GLU A 61 2.47 -13.52 9.06
C GLU A 61 2.68 -15.00 8.72
N GLN A 62 3.88 -15.54 8.94
CA GLN A 62 4.17 -16.96 8.72
C GLN A 62 3.43 -17.86 9.71
N VAL A 63 3.32 -17.46 10.98
CA VAL A 63 2.55 -18.21 12.00
C VAL A 63 1.06 -18.18 11.68
N GLU A 64 0.52 -17.04 11.25
CA GLU A 64 -0.86 -16.95 10.77
C GLU A 64 -1.07 -17.82 9.53
N ALA A 65 -0.18 -17.74 8.54
CA ALA A 65 -0.24 -18.56 7.32
C ALA A 65 -0.17 -20.07 7.64
N ALA A 66 0.70 -20.48 8.57
CA ALA A 66 0.81 -21.86 9.03
C ALA A 66 -0.45 -22.30 9.81
N GLY A 67 -1.00 -21.42 10.65
CA GLY A 67 -2.26 -21.65 11.36
C GLY A 67 -3.47 -21.78 10.41
N HIS A 68 -3.47 -21.02 9.31
CA HIS A 68 -4.43 -21.15 8.23
C HIS A 68 -4.24 -22.46 7.45
N ALA A 69 -3.00 -22.83 7.12
CA ALA A 69 -2.70 -24.09 6.43
C ALA A 69 -3.05 -25.34 7.25
N ALA A 70 -2.82 -25.31 8.57
CA ALA A 70 -3.20 -26.39 9.48
C ALA A 70 -4.73 -26.56 9.58
N LYS A 71 -5.48 -25.45 9.58
CA LYS A 71 -6.96 -25.45 9.52
C LYS A 71 -7.51 -25.88 8.14
N GLU A 72 -6.66 -25.90 7.11
CA GLU A 72 -6.97 -26.30 5.73
C GLU A 72 -6.70 -27.78 5.42
N ALA A 73 -5.98 -28.49 6.30
CA ALA A 73 -5.65 -29.91 6.13
C ALA A 73 -6.84 -30.85 6.40
N GLU A 74 -7.92 -30.39 7.04
CA GLU A 74 -9.12 -31.21 7.27
C GLU A 74 -9.88 -31.51 5.95
N PRO A 75 -10.09 -32.80 5.61
CA PRO A 75 -10.58 -33.21 4.29
C PRO A 75 -12.02 -32.76 3.98
N ALA A 76 -12.87 -32.56 4.99
CA ALA A 76 -14.26 -32.14 4.82
C ALA A 76 -14.41 -30.67 4.35
N LYS A 77 -13.43 -29.80 4.62
CA LYS A 77 -13.47 -28.38 4.24
C LYS A 77 -12.95 -28.12 2.81
N LYS A 78 -12.22 -29.06 2.21
CA LYS A 78 -11.67 -28.93 0.85
C LYS A 78 -12.77 -28.98 -0.23
N ALA A 79 -13.75 -29.89 -0.13
CA ALA A 79 -14.84 -30.01 -1.11
C ALA A 79 -15.77 -28.77 -1.12
N VAL A 80 -16.10 -28.22 0.05
CA VAL A 80 -16.91 -27.00 0.20
C VAL A 80 -16.15 -25.78 -0.35
N ARG A 81 -14.82 -25.73 -0.23
CA ARG A 81 -14.00 -24.63 -0.75
C ARG A 81 -13.75 -24.67 -2.26
N VAL A 82 -13.75 -25.82 -2.93
CA VAL A 82 -13.67 -25.83 -4.40
C VAL A 82 -14.91 -25.15 -5.02
N GLY A 83 -16.09 -25.36 -4.43
CA GLY A 83 -17.31 -24.61 -4.77
C GLY A 83 -17.21 -23.12 -4.42
N LYS A 84 -16.65 -22.79 -3.25
CA LYS A 84 -16.49 -21.41 -2.75
C LYS A 84 -15.33 -20.61 -3.37
N ARG A 85 -14.37 -21.26 -4.05
CA ARG A 85 -13.34 -20.57 -4.87
C ARG A 85 -13.89 -20.18 -6.24
N ARG A 86 -14.89 -20.92 -6.74
CA ARG A 86 -15.61 -20.57 -7.97
C ARG A 86 -16.56 -19.38 -7.81
N THR A 87 -16.93 -18.99 -6.59
CA THR A 87 -17.94 -17.93 -6.37
C THR A 87 -17.44 -16.50 -6.60
N ASN A 88 -16.12 -16.25 -6.68
CA ASN A 88 -15.59 -14.90 -6.94
C ASN A 88 -15.18 -14.65 -8.40
N LEU A 89 -15.31 -15.63 -9.30
CA LEU A 89 -15.30 -15.39 -10.76
C LEU A 89 -16.69 -14.95 -11.25
N GLY A 90 -17.50 -14.37 -10.37
CA GLY A 90 -18.90 -14.01 -10.60
C GLY A 90 -19.12 -13.38 -11.98
N ALA A 91 -20.25 -13.70 -12.60
CA ALA A 91 -20.58 -13.21 -13.93
C ALA A 91 -20.35 -11.70 -14.02
N LEU A 92 -19.50 -11.29 -14.96
CA LEU A 92 -19.20 -9.87 -15.19
C LEU A 92 -20.51 -9.11 -15.40
N ARG A 93 -20.74 -8.10 -14.56
CA ARG A 93 -22.02 -7.37 -14.53
C ARG A 93 -22.28 -6.69 -15.87
N ALA A 94 -23.55 -6.65 -16.28
CA ALA A 94 -23.95 -6.15 -17.60
C ALA A 94 -23.72 -4.64 -17.83
N HIS A 95 -23.62 -3.85 -16.76
CA HIS A 95 -23.40 -2.40 -16.86
C HIS A 95 -21.94 -2.00 -17.06
N LEU A 96 -20.98 -2.93 -16.90
CA LEU A 96 -19.58 -2.64 -17.17
C LEU A 96 -19.38 -2.47 -18.68
N PRO A 97 -18.63 -1.45 -19.12
CA PRO A 97 -18.32 -1.27 -20.54
C PRO A 97 -17.54 -2.49 -21.04
N ARG A 98 -17.92 -2.98 -22.23
CA ARG A 98 -17.27 -4.12 -22.89
C ARG A 98 -16.43 -3.61 -24.04
N VAL A 99 -15.15 -3.96 -24.04
CA VAL A 99 -14.24 -3.72 -25.17
C VAL A 99 -14.04 -5.07 -25.86
N GLU A 100 -14.50 -5.18 -27.11
CA GLU A 100 -14.43 -6.42 -27.89
C GLU A 100 -13.20 -6.36 -28.80
N THR A 101 -12.37 -7.40 -28.75
CA THR A 101 -11.24 -7.59 -29.66
C THR A 101 -11.48 -8.88 -30.43
N LEU A 102 -11.69 -8.75 -31.74
CA LEU A 102 -11.86 -9.89 -32.63
C LEU A 102 -10.48 -10.32 -33.15
N VAL A 103 -10.12 -11.56 -32.86
CA VAL A 103 -8.93 -12.21 -33.43
C VAL A 103 -9.43 -13.12 -34.55
N ASP A 104 -9.25 -12.68 -35.80
CA ASP A 104 -9.65 -13.45 -36.99
C ASP A 104 -8.45 -14.12 -37.66
N ILE A 105 -8.77 -14.97 -38.64
CA ILE A 105 -7.78 -15.55 -39.56
C ILE A 105 -7.36 -14.52 -40.64
N ASP A 106 -6.10 -14.56 -41.04
CA ASP A 106 -5.52 -13.61 -42.03
C ASP A 106 -6.07 -13.78 -43.46
N GLY A 107 -6.74 -14.90 -43.75
CA GLY A 107 -7.26 -15.20 -45.08
C GLY A 107 -8.54 -16.03 -45.05
N THR A 108 -9.55 -15.59 -45.79
CA THR A 108 -10.87 -16.24 -45.88
C THR A 108 -10.94 -17.38 -46.91
N ALA A 109 -9.79 -17.86 -47.40
CA ALA A 109 -9.71 -18.98 -48.34
C ALA A 109 -9.34 -20.28 -47.62
N CYS A 110 -10.00 -21.40 -47.94
CA CYS A 110 -9.59 -22.69 -47.37
C CYS A 110 -8.15 -23.00 -47.81
N PRO A 111 -7.24 -23.31 -46.88
CA PRO A 111 -5.89 -23.78 -47.24
C PRO A 111 -5.91 -25.08 -48.05
N CYS A 112 -7.03 -25.79 -48.07
CA CYS A 112 -7.24 -27.06 -48.74
C CYS A 112 -7.71 -26.96 -50.20
N CYS A 113 -8.65 -26.06 -50.49
CA CYS A 113 -9.38 -26.03 -51.76
C CYS A 113 -9.61 -24.62 -52.31
N SER A 114 -9.04 -23.59 -51.67
CA SER A 114 -9.23 -22.16 -52.00
C SER A 114 -10.67 -21.65 -52.00
N GLY A 115 -11.63 -22.46 -51.52
CA GLY A 115 -13.03 -22.04 -51.36
C GLY A 115 -13.21 -21.02 -50.24
N ALA A 116 -14.25 -20.19 -50.33
CA ALA A 116 -14.55 -19.17 -49.33
C ALA A 116 -14.99 -19.81 -47.99
N LEU A 117 -14.32 -19.44 -46.91
CA LEU A 117 -14.69 -19.81 -45.55
C LEU A 117 -15.87 -18.94 -45.08
N HIS A 118 -16.80 -19.55 -44.34
CA HIS A 118 -17.89 -18.85 -43.68
C HIS A 118 -17.82 -19.10 -42.17
N LYS A 119 -18.31 -18.13 -41.38
CA LYS A 119 -18.28 -18.20 -39.92
C LYS A 119 -19.33 -19.19 -39.41
N ILE A 120 -18.89 -20.21 -38.65
CA ILE A 120 -19.76 -21.26 -38.09
C ILE A 120 -20.12 -20.99 -36.62
N GLY A 121 -19.21 -20.37 -35.88
CA GLY A 121 -19.38 -20.04 -34.47
C GLY A 121 -18.19 -19.23 -33.95
N GLU A 122 -18.26 -18.82 -32.69
CA GLU A 122 -17.16 -18.14 -31.99
C GLU A 122 -17.12 -18.56 -30.53
N ASP A 123 -15.91 -18.75 -30.00
CA ASP A 123 -15.68 -18.96 -28.59
C ASP A 123 -15.44 -17.61 -27.90
N VAL A 124 -16.37 -17.21 -27.05
CA VAL A 124 -16.30 -15.92 -26.35
C VAL A 124 -15.71 -16.10 -24.95
N SER A 125 -14.48 -15.65 -24.76
CA SER A 125 -13.88 -15.54 -23.42
C SER A 125 -14.00 -14.11 -22.89
N LYS A 126 -14.50 -13.95 -21.67
CA LYS A 126 -14.66 -12.62 -21.04
C LYS A 126 -13.67 -12.47 -19.90
N ARG A 127 -12.91 -11.38 -19.88
CA ARG A 127 -11.92 -11.05 -18.86
C ARG A 127 -12.20 -9.65 -18.32
N LEU A 128 -11.98 -9.45 -17.02
CA LEU A 128 -12.06 -8.12 -16.42
C LEU A 128 -10.74 -7.39 -16.68
N ASP A 129 -10.80 -6.25 -17.33
CA ASP A 129 -9.67 -5.37 -17.58
C ASP A 129 -9.78 -4.09 -16.74
N VAL A 130 -8.66 -3.41 -16.52
CA VAL A 130 -8.61 -2.15 -15.77
C VAL A 130 -7.97 -1.04 -16.62
N ALA A 131 -8.76 -0.02 -16.93
CA ALA A 131 -8.24 1.24 -17.45
C ALA A 131 -7.90 2.15 -16.25
N PRO A 132 -6.61 2.46 -16.01
CA PRO A 132 -6.24 3.37 -14.92
C PRO A 132 -6.82 4.76 -15.17
N ALA A 133 -7.03 5.53 -14.10
CA ALA A 133 -7.43 6.93 -14.23
C ALA A 133 -6.43 7.67 -15.13
N GLN A 134 -6.92 8.47 -16.08
CA GLN A 134 -6.09 9.28 -16.98
C GLN A 134 -6.40 10.76 -16.77
N PHE A 135 -5.38 11.56 -16.45
CA PHE A 135 -5.54 13.02 -16.40
C PHE A 135 -5.48 13.60 -17.81
N ARG A 136 -6.43 14.49 -18.12
CA ARG A 136 -6.52 15.19 -19.41
C ARG A 136 -6.76 16.68 -19.20
N VAL A 137 -6.22 17.49 -20.10
CA VAL A 137 -6.42 18.95 -20.09
C VAL A 137 -7.61 19.28 -20.99
N LEU A 138 -8.67 19.85 -20.41
CA LEU A 138 -9.82 20.33 -21.18
C LEU A 138 -9.58 21.78 -21.61
N VAL A 139 -9.33 21.97 -22.91
CA VAL A 139 -9.11 23.30 -23.49
C VAL A 139 -10.42 23.82 -24.10
N LEU A 140 -11.08 24.75 -23.41
CA LEU A 140 -12.26 25.43 -23.93
C LEU A 140 -11.85 26.67 -24.75
N ARG A 141 -12.04 26.62 -26.06
CA ARG A 141 -11.81 27.78 -26.95
C ARG A 141 -13.13 28.50 -27.24
N ARG A 142 -13.18 29.80 -26.96
CA ARG A 142 -14.32 30.68 -27.25
C ARG A 142 -13.92 31.73 -28.29
N PRO A 143 -14.03 31.45 -29.60
CA PRO A 143 -13.67 32.42 -30.63
C PRO A 143 -14.57 33.66 -30.55
N ARG A 144 -13.99 34.81 -30.86
CA ARG A 144 -14.71 36.06 -31.03
C ARG A 144 -14.95 36.26 -32.53
N TYR A 145 -16.17 36.60 -32.89
CA TYR A 145 -16.55 36.90 -34.26
C TYR A 145 -16.82 38.39 -34.40
N ALA A 146 -16.30 39.01 -35.45
CA ALA A 146 -16.58 40.39 -35.78
C ALA A 146 -17.35 40.46 -37.10
N CYS A 147 -18.36 41.31 -37.17
CA CYS A 147 -19.06 41.56 -38.43
C CYS A 147 -18.20 42.43 -39.35
N ARG A 148 -17.85 41.92 -40.53
CA ARG A 148 -17.07 42.68 -41.53
C ARG A 148 -17.86 43.79 -42.22
N ALA A 149 -19.19 43.70 -42.24
CA ALA A 149 -20.05 44.66 -42.93
C ALA A 149 -20.25 45.96 -42.14
N CYS A 150 -20.34 45.89 -40.81
CA CYS A 150 -20.50 47.06 -39.95
C CYS A 150 -19.25 47.41 -39.13
N GLY A 151 -18.24 46.54 -39.03
CA GLY A 151 -16.97 46.82 -38.35
C GLY A 151 -17.01 46.79 -36.82
N ASP A 152 -18.15 47.11 -36.21
CA ASP A 152 -18.22 47.36 -34.76
C ASP A 152 -18.73 46.19 -33.91
N ALA A 153 -19.50 45.26 -34.49
CA ALA A 153 -20.14 44.19 -33.73
C ALA A 153 -19.17 43.03 -33.46
N ILE A 154 -18.75 42.86 -32.20
CA ILE A 154 -18.00 41.69 -31.71
C ILE A 154 -18.93 40.78 -30.90
N MET A 155 -19.08 39.53 -31.33
CA MET A 155 -19.90 38.51 -30.67
C MET A 155 -19.02 37.37 -30.13
N GLN A 156 -19.28 36.97 -28.89
CA GLN A 156 -18.65 35.81 -28.25
C GLN A 156 -19.68 35.08 -27.40
N ALA A 157 -19.80 33.76 -27.57
CA ALA A 157 -20.65 32.94 -26.70
C ALA A 157 -20.17 33.05 -25.25
N PRO A 158 -21.04 33.16 -24.21
CA PRO A 158 -20.62 33.29 -22.81
C PRO A 158 -19.80 32.08 -22.33
N ALA A 159 -19.02 32.26 -21.25
CA ALA A 159 -18.30 31.13 -20.67
C ALA A 159 -19.30 30.22 -19.94
N PRO A 160 -19.18 28.88 -20.06
CA PRO A 160 -19.92 27.99 -19.19
C PRO A 160 -19.49 28.22 -17.74
N GLY A 161 -20.44 28.14 -16.82
CA GLY A 161 -20.16 28.17 -15.39
C GLY A 161 -19.22 27.03 -14.99
N ARG A 162 -18.42 27.27 -13.96
CA ARG A 162 -17.51 26.27 -13.36
C ARG A 162 -17.76 26.24 -11.86
N LEU A 163 -17.53 25.10 -11.23
CA LEU A 163 -17.63 24.98 -9.77
C LEU A 163 -16.65 25.95 -9.05
N ILE A 164 -15.41 26.03 -9.55
CA ILE A 164 -14.38 26.95 -9.06
C ILE A 164 -14.04 27.92 -10.19
N GLU A 165 -14.35 29.21 -9.99
CA GLU A 165 -14.04 30.25 -10.98
C GLU A 165 -12.53 30.43 -11.12
N GLY A 166 -12.02 30.30 -12.35
CA GLY A 166 -10.58 30.41 -12.63
C GLY A 166 -9.71 29.27 -12.08
N GLY A 167 -10.31 28.29 -11.39
CA GLY A 167 -9.61 27.13 -10.86
C GLY A 167 -9.09 26.20 -11.95
N LEU A 168 -7.97 25.55 -11.66
CA LEU A 168 -7.43 24.45 -12.47
C LEU A 168 -8.35 23.21 -12.50
N PRO A 169 -9.01 22.79 -11.39
CA PRO A 169 -9.74 21.53 -11.40
C PRO A 169 -11.09 21.66 -12.11
N THR A 170 -11.45 20.61 -12.84
CA THR A 170 -12.82 20.41 -13.33
C THR A 170 -13.66 19.72 -12.26
N ASP A 171 -14.99 19.79 -12.40
CA ASP A 171 -15.93 19.14 -11.47
C ASP A 171 -15.63 17.64 -11.27
N ALA A 172 -15.18 16.96 -12.34
CA ALA A 172 -14.77 15.57 -12.30
C ALA A 172 -13.49 15.34 -11.46
N LEU A 173 -12.51 16.25 -11.54
CA LEU A 173 -11.28 16.15 -10.73
C LEU A 173 -11.60 16.38 -9.25
N VAL A 174 -12.46 17.36 -8.94
CA VAL A 174 -12.92 17.61 -7.57
C VAL A 174 -13.66 16.38 -7.03
N ALA A 175 -14.59 15.81 -7.80
CA ALA A 175 -15.29 14.59 -7.41
C ALA A 175 -14.33 13.42 -7.13
N GLN A 176 -13.31 13.23 -7.97
CA GLN A 176 -12.30 12.19 -7.75
C GLN A 176 -11.56 12.38 -6.41
N VAL A 177 -11.08 13.59 -6.12
CA VAL A 177 -10.36 13.88 -4.87
C VAL A 177 -11.25 13.66 -3.65
N LEU A 178 -12.51 14.09 -3.72
CA LEU A 178 -13.49 13.93 -2.64
C LEU A 178 -13.84 12.45 -2.39
N VAL A 179 -14.15 11.69 -3.44
CA VAL A 179 -14.45 10.26 -3.33
C VAL A 179 -13.23 9.51 -2.80
N SER A 180 -12.05 9.77 -3.35
CA SER A 180 -10.83 9.13 -2.88
C SER A 180 -10.53 9.46 -1.41
N LYS A 181 -10.75 10.71 -0.96
CA LYS A 181 -10.49 11.10 0.43
C LYS A 181 -11.50 10.51 1.40
N TYR A 182 -12.80 10.60 1.09
CA TYR A 182 -13.87 10.35 2.04
C TYR A 182 -14.53 8.97 1.89
N ALA A 183 -14.60 8.42 0.68
CA ALA A 183 -15.13 7.07 0.46
C ALA A 183 -14.03 6.01 0.48
N ASP A 184 -12.87 6.29 -0.13
CA ASP A 184 -11.77 5.31 -0.22
C ASP A 184 -10.69 5.49 0.86
N HIS A 185 -10.87 6.47 1.77
CA HIS A 185 -9.96 6.79 2.86
C HIS A 185 -8.50 7.02 2.42
N LEU A 186 -8.30 7.57 1.22
CA LEU A 186 -6.98 7.84 0.66
C LEU A 186 -6.49 9.24 1.08
N PRO A 187 -5.46 9.36 1.93
CA PRO A 187 -4.97 10.66 2.39
C PRO A 187 -4.45 11.53 1.24
N LEU A 188 -4.59 12.86 1.36
CA LEU A 188 -4.23 13.81 0.29
C LEU A 188 -2.77 13.71 -0.17
N TYR A 189 -1.82 13.46 0.73
CA TYR A 189 -0.41 13.27 0.33
C TYR A 189 -0.23 12.06 -0.59
N ARG A 190 -1.01 11.00 -0.36
CA ARG A 190 -0.95 9.76 -1.15
C ARG A 190 -1.63 9.95 -2.50
N GLN A 191 -2.71 10.73 -2.53
CA GLN A 191 -3.33 11.17 -3.79
C GLN A 191 -2.34 11.98 -4.64
N ALA A 192 -1.65 12.96 -4.05
CA ALA A 192 -0.62 13.73 -4.76
C ALA A 192 0.49 12.85 -5.35
N GLN A 193 0.95 11.84 -4.61
CA GLN A 193 1.93 10.87 -5.12
C GLN A 193 1.38 9.98 -6.25
N ILE A 194 0.09 9.63 -6.22
CA ILE A 194 -0.56 8.88 -7.31
C ILE A 194 -0.65 9.76 -8.56
N PHE A 195 -0.99 11.04 -8.42
CA PHE A 195 -1.05 11.98 -9.53
C PHE A 195 0.34 12.23 -10.13
N ALA A 196 1.36 12.31 -9.27
CA ALA A 196 2.75 12.48 -9.71
C ALA A 196 3.25 11.31 -10.57
N ARG A 197 2.80 10.07 -10.32
CA ARG A 197 3.12 8.92 -11.19
C ARG A 197 2.55 9.06 -12.60
N GLN A 198 1.55 9.92 -12.79
CA GLN A 198 0.96 10.25 -14.08
C GLN A 198 1.47 11.59 -14.63
N GLY A 199 2.54 12.15 -14.05
CA GLY A 199 3.13 13.42 -14.46
C GLY A 199 2.38 14.66 -13.98
N VAL A 200 1.38 14.51 -13.10
CA VAL A 200 0.61 15.62 -12.53
C VAL A 200 1.14 15.93 -11.13
N VAL A 201 1.92 16.98 -11.01
CA VAL A 201 2.47 17.44 -9.72
C VAL A 201 1.51 18.47 -9.12
N LEU A 202 0.84 18.10 -8.03
CA LEU A 202 -0.04 18.98 -7.27
C LEU A 202 0.39 18.97 -5.80
N ASP A 203 0.49 20.15 -5.21
CA ASP A 203 0.79 20.28 -3.79
C ASP A 203 -0.39 19.83 -2.94
N ARG A 204 -0.08 19.37 -1.73
CA ARG A 204 -1.10 18.95 -0.77
C ARG A 204 -2.03 20.10 -0.38
N SER A 205 -1.52 21.33 -0.30
CA SER A 205 -2.32 22.53 -0.05
C SER A 205 -3.35 22.73 -1.16
N THR A 206 -2.93 22.61 -2.43
CA THR A 206 -3.82 22.72 -3.59
C THR A 206 -4.93 21.65 -3.62
N LEU A 207 -4.73 20.50 -2.99
CA LEU A 207 -5.76 19.47 -2.85
C LEU A 207 -6.66 19.66 -1.61
N ALA A 208 -6.27 20.55 -0.69
CA ALA A 208 -6.99 20.83 0.54
C ALA A 208 -7.82 22.12 0.47
N ASP A 209 -7.36 23.08 -0.33
CA ASP A 209 -8.03 24.35 -0.66
C ASP A 209 -9.16 24.15 -1.68
#